data_AF-J2P476-F1
#
_entry.id   AF-J2P476-F1
#
_cell.length_a   1.000
_cell.length_b   1.000
_cell.length_c   1.000
_cell.angle_alpha   90.00
_cell.angle_beta   90.00
_cell.angle_gamma   90.00
#
_symmetry.space_group_name_H-M   'P 1'
#
loop_
_entity.id
_entity.type
_entity.pdbx_description
1 polymer ?
#
loop_
_entity_poly.entity_id
_entity_poly.type
_entity_poly.pdbx_seq_one_letter_code
_entity_poly.pdbx_strand_id
1 'polypeptide(L)'
;MINAGTLRKLRDLVRREGVSVREAARRLCISRNTATRWLSEPEWIEPRYPQRAASPGLLDAYKDHLVLWLKANIHCGERDRRSVGACFECLRTLGFLGSKSLVYNYCRSWKQQQNSALRRPDFVPLNDESGAGLSFSASREGLTAREWQVLTWIGRGRSCREIATSMGISPLTVRKHRCNILEKFGLHSTAQLVAFAISTLRRHGNVQGQEELSRLSARERQVVMLLAKGLTSKEIAKNLSISPATVRKHRENAMKSVRAHRMASLMWHAVGLDDL
;
A
#
# COMPACT_ATOMS: atom_id res chain seq x y z
N MET A 1 -23.52 20.90 7.58
CA MET A 1 -23.89 21.49 8.89
C MET A 1 -23.57 22.97 8.82
N ILE A 2 -24.46 23.84 9.29
CA ILE A 2 -24.21 25.29 9.26
C ILE A 2 -23.98 25.72 10.72
N ASN A 3 -23.07 26.67 10.92
CA ASN A 3 -22.57 27.05 12.25
C ASN A 3 -23.42 28.18 12.87
N ALA A 4 -23.37 28.38 14.19
CA ALA A 4 -24.09 29.45 14.89
C ALA A 4 -23.90 30.86 14.28
N GLY A 5 -22.74 31.11 13.66
CA GLY A 5 -22.45 32.36 12.96
C GLY A 5 -23.33 32.65 11.74
N THR A 6 -23.85 31.64 11.04
CA THR A 6 -24.74 31.85 9.89
C THR A 6 -26.16 32.18 10.31
N LEU A 7 -26.64 31.61 11.43
CA LEU A 7 -27.94 31.99 12.02
C LEU A 7 -27.94 33.46 12.43
N ARG A 8 -26.86 33.93 13.05
CA ARG A 8 -26.72 35.34 13.45
C ARG A 8 -26.80 36.26 12.23
N LYS A 9 -26.02 35.96 11.18
CA LYS A 9 -26.06 36.70 9.91
C LYS A 9 -27.45 36.66 9.26
N LEU A 10 -28.13 35.52 9.28
CA LEU A 10 -29.50 35.38 8.76
C LEU A 10 -30.48 36.29 9.51
N ARG A 11 -30.40 36.33 10.84
CA ARG A 11 -31.25 37.19 11.68
C ARG A 11 -30.96 38.66 11.46
N ASP A 12 -29.69 39.06 11.32
CA ASP A 12 -29.31 40.45 11.04
C ASP A 12 -29.83 40.90 9.66
N LEU A 13 -29.65 40.09 8.62
CA LEU A 13 -30.15 40.39 7.27
C LEU A 13 -31.68 40.58 7.25
N VAL A 14 -32.42 39.75 7.97
CA VAL A 14 -33.90 39.79 7.93
C VAL A 14 -34.50 40.81 8.90
N ARG A 15 -33.95 40.94 10.12
CA ARG A 15 -34.50 41.80 11.18
C ARG A 15 -33.92 43.21 11.20
N ARG A 16 -32.64 43.39 10.84
CA ARG A 16 -31.98 44.72 10.84
C ARG A 16 -31.95 45.35 9.46
N GLU A 17 -31.57 44.60 8.44
CA GLU A 17 -31.45 45.11 7.06
C GLU A 17 -32.77 45.03 6.26
N GLY A 18 -33.81 44.38 6.81
CA GLY A 18 -35.14 44.29 6.18
C GLY A 18 -35.17 43.45 4.89
N VAL A 19 -34.15 42.64 4.64
CA VAL A 19 -34.03 41.86 3.41
C VAL A 19 -34.99 40.67 3.45
N SER A 20 -35.63 40.33 2.34
CA SER A 20 -36.56 39.18 2.29
C SER A 20 -35.85 37.87 2.65
N VAL A 21 -36.57 36.96 3.33
CA VAL A 21 -36.03 35.64 3.74
C VAL A 21 -35.44 34.86 2.56
N ARG A 22 -36.03 35.01 1.35
CA ARG A 22 -35.58 34.33 0.13
C ARG A 22 -34.24 34.88 -0.37
N GLU A 23 -34.06 36.19 -0.29
CA GLU A 23 -32.84 36.91 -0.65
C GLU A 23 -31.71 36.59 0.34
N ALA A 24 -32.00 36.62 1.63
CA ALA A 24 -31.06 36.28 2.70
C ALA A 24 -30.60 34.81 2.60
N ALA A 25 -31.52 33.89 2.31
CA ALA A 25 -31.20 32.48 2.05
C ALA A 25 -30.27 32.30 0.84
N ARG A 26 -30.49 33.08 -0.24
CA ARG A 26 -29.64 33.08 -1.44
C ARG A 26 -28.23 33.57 -1.10
N ARG A 27 -28.09 34.68 -0.35
CA ARG A 27 -26.80 35.25 0.06
C ARG A 27 -25.98 34.32 0.96
N LEU A 28 -26.66 33.56 1.82
CA LEU A 28 -26.01 32.63 2.76
C LEU A 28 -25.86 31.21 2.20
N CYS A 29 -26.27 30.96 0.95
CA CYS A 29 -26.26 29.65 0.29
C CYS A 29 -26.97 28.55 1.09
N ILE A 30 -28.10 28.89 1.72
CA ILE A 30 -28.93 27.94 2.48
C ILE A 30 -30.30 27.80 1.84
N SER A 31 -30.96 26.66 2.06
CA SER A 31 -32.31 26.47 1.51
C SER A 31 -33.30 27.45 2.16
N ARG A 32 -34.27 27.94 1.40
CA ARG A 32 -35.35 28.79 1.92
C ARG A 32 -36.04 28.13 3.11
N ASN A 33 -36.31 26.83 3.02
CA ASN A 33 -37.00 26.08 4.08
C ASN A 33 -36.18 26.02 5.37
N THR A 34 -34.85 25.90 5.25
CA THR A 34 -33.92 25.97 6.38
C THR A 34 -33.93 27.37 7.00
N ALA A 35 -33.86 28.43 6.18
CA ALA A 35 -33.91 29.81 6.66
C ALA A 35 -35.22 30.13 7.41
N THR A 36 -36.36 29.73 6.85
CA THR A 36 -37.67 29.93 7.49
C THR A 36 -37.77 29.20 8.83
N ARG A 37 -37.36 27.91 8.88
CA ARG A 37 -37.37 27.11 10.11
C ARG A 37 -36.48 27.71 11.20
N TRP A 38 -35.34 28.27 10.82
CA TRP A 38 -34.38 28.84 11.76
C TRP A 38 -34.75 30.23 12.28
N LEU A 39 -35.52 30.99 11.50
CA LEU A 39 -36.05 32.28 11.95
C LEU A 39 -37.23 32.11 12.93
N SER A 40 -37.94 30.99 12.87
CA SER A 40 -39.01 30.65 13.83
C SER A 40 -38.51 30.12 15.17
N GLU A 41 -37.31 29.55 15.22
CA GLU A 41 -36.71 29.08 16.48
C GLU A 41 -36.12 30.27 17.26
N PRO A 42 -36.48 30.50 18.54
CA PRO A 42 -36.02 31.66 19.32
C PRO A 42 -34.54 31.61 19.69
N GLU A 43 -33.99 30.42 19.94
CA GLU A 43 -32.57 30.20 20.29
C GLU A 43 -31.87 29.21 19.35
N TRP A 44 -30.54 29.31 19.25
CA TRP A 44 -29.73 28.36 18.51
C TRP A 44 -29.64 27.04 19.27
N ILE A 45 -30.33 26.01 18.80
CA ILE A 45 -30.15 24.64 19.27
C ILE A 45 -29.41 23.89 18.17
N GLU A 46 -28.19 23.42 18.46
CA GLU A 46 -27.46 22.60 17.50
C GLU A 46 -28.26 21.31 17.22
N PRO A 47 -28.63 21.03 15.95
CA PRO A 47 -29.41 19.85 15.63
C PRO A 47 -28.57 18.59 15.87
N ARG A 48 -28.72 18.01 17.06
CA ARG A 48 -28.10 16.74 17.44
C ARG A 48 -28.91 15.61 16.81
N TYR A 49 -28.48 15.16 15.64
CA TYR A 49 -29.01 13.95 15.06
C TYR A 49 -28.67 12.78 15.98
N PRO A 50 -29.64 11.95 16.41
CA PRO A 50 -29.32 10.74 17.13
C PRO A 50 -28.36 9.92 16.26
N GLN A 51 -27.22 9.51 16.83
CA GLN A 51 -26.38 8.54 16.13
C GLN A 51 -27.25 7.32 15.88
N ARG A 52 -27.46 7.02 14.60
CA ARG A 52 -28.22 5.83 14.22
C ARG A 52 -27.41 4.64 14.74
N ALA A 53 -27.85 4.05 15.84
CA ALA A 53 -27.30 2.78 16.31
C ALA A 53 -27.33 1.84 15.10
N ALA A 54 -26.19 1.26 14.74
CA ALA A 54 -26.14 0.32 13.65
C ALA A 54 -27.10 -0.82 14.03
N SER A 55 -28.22 -0.94 13.29
CA SER A 55 -29.07 -2.12 13.42
C SER A 55 -28.18 -3.34 13.21
N PRO A 56 -28.33 -4.40 14.03
CA PRO A 56 -27.50 -5.60 13.89
C PRO A 56 -27.52 -6.01 12.43
N GLY A 57 -26.33 -6.03 11.82
CA GLY A 57 -26.20 -6.31 10.41
C GLY A 57 -26.76 -7.70 10.12
N LEU A 58 -27.30 -7.92 8.92
CA LEU A 58 -27.82 -9.23 8.50
C LEU A 58 -26.79 -10.37 8.68
N LEU A 59 -25.50 -10.04 8.74
CA LEU A 59 -24.39 -10.96 8.96
C LEU A 59 -24.07 -11.20 10.44
N ASP A 60 -24.52 -10.36 11.36
CA ASP A 60 -24.10 -10.37 12.77
C ASP A 60 -24.42 -11.70 13.45
N ALA A 61 -25.60 -12.27 13.21
CA ALA A 61 -25.99 -13.59 13.71
C ALA A 61 -25.11 -14.75 13.19
N TYR A 62 -24.37 -14.53 12.11
CA TYR A 62 -23.57 -15.56 11.43
C TYR A 62 -22.05 -15.33 11.55
N LYS A 63 -21.63 -14.26 12.22
CA LYS A 63 -20.21 -13.91 12.37
C LYS A 63 -19.42 -15.01 13.08
N ASP A 64 -19.99 -15.63 14.10
CA ASP A 64 -19.31 -16.67 14.89
C ASP A 64 -19.01 -17.92 14.05
N HIS A 65 -19.96 -18.34 13.22
CA HIS A 65 -19.74 -19.43 12.25
C HIS A 65 -18.60 -19.12 11.30
N LEU A 66 -18.55 -17.88 10.76
CA LEU A 66 -17.47 -17.46 9.87
C LEU A 66 -16.11 -17.45 10.58
N VAL A 67 -16.05 -16.95 11.81
CA VAL A 67 -14.80 -16.95 12.59
C VAL A 67 -14.32 -18.37 12.87
N LEU A 68 -15.22 -19.27 13.24
CA LEU A 68 -14.90 -20.67 13.50
C LEU A 68 -14.29 -21.35 12.26
N TRP A 69 -14.94 -21.23 11.10
CA TRP A 69 -14.43 -21.81 9.86
C TRP A 69 -13.11 -21.18 9.40
N LEU A 70 -12.97 -19.85 9.55
CA LEU A 70 -11.74 -19.15 9.21
C LEU A 70 -10.56 -19.55 10.12
N LYS A 71 -10.82 -19.82 11.40
CA LYS A 71 -9.81 -20.35 12.34
C LYS A 71 -9.43 -21.79 12.00
N ALA A 72 -10.40 -22.67 11.72
CA ALA A 72 -10.13 -24.05 11.30
C ALA A 72 -9.21 -24.10 10.06
N ASN A 73 -9.46 -23.21 9.10
CA ASN A 73 -8.66 -23.03 7.90
C ASN A 73 -7.19 -22.62 8.11
N ILE A 74 -6.78 -22.22 9.32
CA ILE A 74 -5.38 -21.92 9.63
C ILE A 74 -4.57 -23.20 9.80
N HIS A 75 -5.21 -24.26 10.33
CA HIS A 75 -4.55 -25.52 10.66
C HIS A 75 -4.65 -26.56 9.53
N CYS A 76 -5.50 -26.34 8.53
CA CYS A 76 -5.70 -27.23 7.39
C CYS A 76 -4.78 -26.90 6.21
N GLY A 77 -4.32 -27.94 5.50
CA GLY A 77 -3.55 -27.79 4.26
C GLY A 77 -4.37 -27.16 3.12
N GLU A 78 -3.70 -26.73 2.04
CA GLU A 78 -4.33 -25.99 0.93
C GLU A 78 -5.50 -26.73 0.27
N ARG A 79 -5.46 -28.07 0.26
CA ARG A 79 -6.52 -28.94 -0.28
C ARG A 79 -7.78 -28.98 0.59
N ASP A 80 -7.60 -28.94 1.91
CA ASP A 80 -8.70 -29.08 2.88
C ASP A 80 -9.25 -27.73 3.37
N ARG A 81 -8.61 -26.63 2.93
CA ARG A 81 -9.01 -25.28 3.31
C ARG A 81 -10.34 -24.91 2.66
N ARG A 82 -11.35 -24.62 3.48
CA ARG A 82 -12.66 -24.15 3.04
C ARG A 82 -12.55 -22.78 2.36
N SER A 83 -12.99 -22.67 1.12
CA SER A 83 -13.00 -21.40 0.40
C SER A 83 -14.05 -20.43 0.97
N VAL A 84 -13.87 -19.12 0.77
CA VAL A 84 -14.88 -18.12 1.19
C VAL A 84 -16.21 -18.33 0.46
N GLY A 85 -16.18 -18.85 -0.76
CA GLY A 85 -17.36 -19.29 -1.49
C GLY A 85 -18.09 -20.42 -0.78
N ALA A 86 -17.37 -21.45 -0.33
CA ALA A 86 -17.95 -22.56 0.43
C ALA A 86 -18.54 -22.08 1.77
N CYS A 87 -17.89 -21.14 2.46
CA CYS A 87 -18.47 -20.51 3.66
C CYS A 87 -19.80 -19.81 3.36
N PHE A 88 -19.92 -19.12 2.22
CA PHE A 88 -21.17 -18.46 1.82
C PHE A 88 -22.28 -19.48 1.54
N GLU A 89 -21.99 -20.57 0.84
CA GLU A 89 -22.99 -21.64 0.61
C GLU A 89 -23.43 -22.29 1.93
N CYS A 90 -22.51 -22.51 2.87
CA CYS A 90 -22.88 -22.99 4.21
C CYS A 90 -23.73 -21.98 4.99
N LEU A 91 -23.53 -20.67 4.81
CA LEU A 91 -24.40 -19.67 5.41
C LEU A 91 -25.80 -19.69 4.78
N ARG A 92 -25.90 -19.92 3.47
CA ARG A 92 -27.19 -20.06 2.79
C ARG A 92 -27.99 -21.24 3.33
N THR A 93 -27.35 -22.37 3.61
CA THR A 93 -28.02 -23.53 4.23
C THR A 93 -28.49 -23.25 5.67
N LEU A 94 -27.84 -22.31 6.36
CA LEU A 94 -28.23 -21.83 7.70
C LEU A 94 -29.27 -20.69 7.66
N GLY A 95 -29.81 -20.38 6.47
CA GLY A 95 -30.87 -19.36 6.31
C GLY A 95 -30.38 -17.94 6.02
N PHE A 96 -29.10 -17.73 5.70
CA PHE A 96 -28.61 -16.40 5.34
C PHE A 96 -29.18 -15.92 3.99
N LEU A 97 -29.90 -14.80 4.02
CA LEU A 97 -30.53 -14.17 2.85
C LEU A 97 -29.71 -13.02 2.23
N GLY A 98 -28.54 -12.73 2.78
CA GLY A 98 -27.72 -11.60 2.35
C GLY A 98 -26.88 -11.86 1.10
N SER A 99 -26.27 -10.81 0.57
CA SER A 99 -25.41 -10.91 -0.60
C SER A 99 -24.06 -11.54 -0.26
N LYS A 100 -23.50 -12.27 -1.23
CA LYS A 100 -22.15 -12.84 -1.16
C LYS A 100 -21.07 -11.80 -0.81
N SER A 101 -21.24 -10.56 -1.28
CA SER A 101 -20.32 -9.45 -1.02
C SER A 101 -20.15 -9.13 0.47
N LEU A 102 -21.21 -9.26 1.28
CA LEU A 102 -21.14 -9.04 2.74
C LEU A 102 -20.19 -10.04 3.41
N VAL A 103 -20.30 -11.32 3.04
CA VAL A 103 -19.44 -12.39 3.55
C VAL A 103 -17.99 -12.21 3.11
N TYR A 104 -17.78 -11.79 1.86
CA TYR A 104 -16.43 -11.54 1.33
C TYR A 104 -15.76 -10.34 2.02
N ASN A 105 -16.50 -9.26 2.23
CA ASN A 105 -16.00 -8.08 2.93
C ASN A 105 -15.63 -8.40 4.38
N TYR A 106 -16.49 -9.16 5.08
CA TYR A 106 -16.20 -9.61 6.44
C TYR A 106 -14.98 -10.54 6.51
N CYS A 107 -14.89 -11.55 5.63
CA CYS A 107 -13.72 -12.43 5.58
C CYS A 107 -12.43 -11.66 5.28
N ARG A 108 -12.50 -10.61 4.45
CA ARG A 108 -11.36 -9.74 4.13
C ARG A 108 -10.95 -8.90 5.33
N SER A 109 -11.91 -8.23 6.00
CA SER A 109 -11.62 -7.40 7.18
C SER A 109 -11.10 -8.25 8.34
N TRP A 110 -11.66 -9.44 8.56
CA TRP A 110 -11.19 -10.37 9.59
C TRP A 110 -9.73 -10.78 9.37
N LYS A 111 -9.32 -11.08 8.12
CA LYS A 111 -7.92 -11.38 7.78
C LYS A 111 -7.00 -10.18 8.00
N GLN A 112 -7.45 -8.96 7.68
CA GLN A 112 -6.70 -7.74 7.93
C GLN A 112 -6.53 -7.49 9.43
N GLN A 113 -7.57 -7.72 10.24
CA GLN A 113 -7.52 -7.62 11.69
C GLN A 113 -6.57 -8.65 12.30
N GLN A 114 -6.59 -9.91 11.85
CA GLN A 114 -5.64 -10.94 12.29
C GLN A 114 -4.19 -10.56 11.95
N ASN A 115 -3.94 -10.10 10.73
CA ASN A 115 -2.61 -9.61 10.35
C ASN A 115 -2.17 -8.38 11.16
N SER A 116 -3.10 -7.53 11.59
CA SER A 116 -2.81 -6.38 12.44
C SER A 116 -2.62 -6.80 13.91
N ALA A 117 -3.34 -7.81 14.39
CA ALA A 117 -3.21 -8.37 15.72
C ALA A 117 -1.90 -9.17 15.90
N LEU A 118 -1.41 -9.83 14.84
CA LEU A 118 -0.07 -10.41 14.77
C LEU A 118 1.04 -9.34 14.73
N ARG A 119 0.71 -8.07 14.49
CA ARG A 119 1.59 -6.90 14.60
C ARG A 119 1.47 -6.22 15.98
N ARG A 120 1.36 -6.98 17.07
CA ARG A 120 1.65 -6.40 18.40
C ARG A 120 3.16 -6.14 18.49
N PRO A 121 3.61 -4.92 18.82
CA PRO A 121 5.04 -4.64 19.04
C PRO A 121 5.62 -5.38 20.27
N ASP A 122 4.76 -5.92 21.15
CA ASP A 122 5.16 -6.44 22.47
C ASP A 122 5.17 -7.98 22.58
N PHE A 123 5.02 -8.72 21.47
CA PHE A 123 5.10 -10.19 21.53
C PHE A 123 6.57 -10.64 21.52
N VAL A 124 7.17 -10.71 22.69
CA VAL A 124 8.43 -11.43 22.96
C VAL A 124 8.06 -12.88 23.27
N PRO A 125 8.36 -13.87 22.41
CA PRO A 125 8.21 -15.26 22.79
C PRO A 125 9.27 -15.59 23.85
N LEU A 126 8.85 -15.70 25.10
CA LEU A 126 9.59 -16.43 26.14
C LEU A 126 9.65 -17.88 25.66
N ASN A 127 10.84 -18.38 25.30
CA ASN A 127 11.17 -19.79 25.39
C ASN A 127 12.70 -20.01 25.41
N ASP A 128 13.11 -20.64 26.51
CA ASP A 128 14.24 -21.53 26.79
C ASP A 128 15.70 -21.06 26.72
N GLU A 129 16.37 -21.31 27.84
CA GLU A 129 17.73 -20.92 28.23
C GLU A 129 18.83 -21.80 27.64
N SER A 130 18.88 -22.02 26.33
CA SER A 130 20.01 -22.78 25.76
C SER A 130 20.47 -22.21 24.44
N GLY A 131 21.59 -21.50 24.55
CA GLY A 131 22.20 -20.70 23.50
C GLY A 131 22.72 -21.52 22.32
N ALA A 132 22.37 -21.06 21.12
CA ALA A 132 23.29 -20.91 20.00
C ALA A 132 22.53 -20.25 18.83
N GLY A 133 22.76 -18.96 18.63
CA GLY A 133 22.77 -18.36 17.30
C GLY A 133 21.45 -18.33 16.52
N LEU A 134 20.41 -17.69 17.06
CA LEU A 134 19.44 -17.02 16.20
C LEU A 134 19.38 -15.56 16.60
N SER A 135 20.13 -14.75 15.87
CA SER A 135 19.89 -13.32 15.75
C SER A 135 18.47 -13.13 15.22
N PHE A 136 17.52 -13.13 16.15
CA PHE A 136 16.21 -12.49 16.02
C PHE A 136 16.46 -10.99 15.86
N SER A 137 17.07 -10.60 14.74
CA SER A 137 17.06 -9.22 14.30
C SER A 137 15.64 -8.95 13.88
N ALA A 138 14.81 -8.52 14.82
CA ALA A 138 13.52 -7.92 14.56
C ALA A 138 13.62 -7.06 13.29
N SER A 139 12.77 -7.36 12.31
CA SER A 139 12.10 -6.34 11.50
C SER A 139 12.98 -5.16 11.06
N ARG A 140 14.05 -5.35 10.28
CA ARG A 140 14.98 -4.22 10.01
C ARG A 140 14.36 -3.02 9.27
N GLU A 141 13.13 -3.11 8.78
CA GLU A 141 12.31 -1.97 8.30
C GLU A 141 10.78 -2.27 8.31
N GLY A 142 10.30 -3.23 9.13
CA GLY A 142 8.87 -3.65 9.12
C GLY A 142 8.47 -4.66 8.01
N LEU A 143 9.46 -5.20 7.31
CA LEU A 143 9.33 -6.31 6.37
C LEU A 143 9.39 -7.67 7.08
N THR A 144 8.58 -8.63 6.63
CA THR A 144 8.72 -10.03 7.05
C THR A 144 9.97 -10.66 6.41
N ALA A 145 10.49 -11.74 6.98
CA ALA A 145 11.64 -12.45 6.42
C ALA A 145 11.45 -12.87 4.94
N ARG A 146 10.24 -13.30 4.56
CA ARG A 146 9.91 -13.66 3.17
C ARG A 146 9.82 -12.45 2.25
N GLU A 147 9.23 -11.35 2.71
CA GLU A 147 9.19 -10.10 1.94
C GLU A 147 10.59 -9.50 1.79
N TRP A 148 11.45 -9.62 2.81
CA TRP A 148 12.85 -9.22 2.75
C TRP A 148 13.63 -10.02 1.70
N GLN A 149 13.46 -11.34 1.67
CA GLN A 149 14.04 -12.19 0.63
C GLN A 149 13.57 -11.75 -0.77
N VAL A 150 12.28 -11.54 -0.95
CA VAL A 150 11.71 -11.06 -2.22
C VAL A 150 12.27 -9.67 -2.60
N LEU A 151 12.33 -8.73 -1.66
CA LEU A 151 12.89 -7.40 -1.86
C LEU A 151 14.37 -7.48 -2.28
N THR A 152 15.14 -8.36 -1.63
CA THR A 152 16.54 -8.61 -1.93
C THR A 152 16.72 -9.07 -3.38
N TRP A 153 15.92 -10.05 -3.82
CA TRP A 153 15.97 -10.54 -5.19
C TRP A 153 15.49 -9.52 -6.23
N ILE A 154 14.54 -8.66 -5.86
CA ILE A 154 14.08 -7.55 -6.69
C ILE A 154 15.21 -6.51 -6.88
N GLY A 155 15.92 -6.16 -5.81
CA GLY A 155 17.09 -5.28 -5.88
C GLY A 155 18.18 -5.85 -6.80
N ARG A 156 18.35 -7.18 -6.80
CA ARG A 156 19.24 -7.92 -7.71
C ARG A 156 18.69 -8.10 -9.13
N GLY A 157 17.53 -7.54 -9.46
CA GLY A 157 16.94 -7.59 -10.79
C GLY A 157 16.38 -8.95 -11.23
N ARG A 158 16.07 -9.86 -10.30
CA ARG A 158 15.43 -11.14 -10.63
C ARG A 158 13.95 -10.94 -11.01
N SER A 159 13.47 -11.73 -11.96
CA SER A 159 12.04 -11.71 -12.34
C SER A 159 11.19 -12.47 -11.32
N CYS A 160 9.88 -12.20 -11.26
CA CYS A 160 9.01 -12.94 -10.32
C CYS A 160 9.02 -14.45 -10.55
N ARG A 161 9.25 -14.92 -11.79
CA ARG A 161 9.39 -16.35 -12.09
C ARG A 161 10.68 -16.92 -11.53
N GLU A 162 11.80 -16.22 -11.72
CA GLU A 162 13.09 -16.67 -11.18
C GLU A 162 13.11 -16.66 -9.65
N ILE A 163 12.55 -15.61 -9.05
CA ILE A 163 12.41 -15.53 -7.59
C ILE A 163 11.59 -16.72 -7.07
N ALA A 164 10.49 -17.04 -7.75
CA ALA A 164 9.65 -18.18 -7.42
C ALA A 164 10.43 -19.50 -7.48
N THR A 165 11.19 -19.71 -8.57
CA THR A 165 12.05 -20.90 -8.72
C THR A 165 13.10 -20.97 -7.61
N SER A 166 13.80 -19.87 -7.32
CA SER A 166 14.84 -19.83 -6.28
C SER A 166 14.29 -20.00 -4.86
N MET A 167 13.04 -19.60 -4.61
CA MET A 167 12.40 -19.69 -3.30
C MET A 167 11.51 -20.92 -3.12
N GLY A 168 11.32 -21.74 -4.16
CA GLY A 168 10.42 -22.90 -4.13
C GLY A 168 8.94 -22.53 -3.93
N ILE A 169 8.50 -21.37 -4.43
CA ILE A 169 7.13 -20.88 -4.26
C ILE A 169 6.51 -20.48 -5.60
N SER A 170 5.18 -20.28 -5.63
CA SER A 170 4.48 -19.84 -6.84
C SER A 170 4.86 -18.40 -7.25
N PRO A 171 4.97 -18.08 -8.55
CA PRO A 171 5.12 -16.70 -9.04
C PRO A 171 3.99 -15.75 -8.61
N LEU A 172 2.81 -16.29 -8.30
CA LEU A 172 1.69 -15.53 -7.74
C LEU A 172 1.97 -15.13 -6.28
N THR A 173 2.60 -16.01 -5.50
CA THR A 173 3.03 -15.73 -4.13
C THR A 173 4.09 -14.62 -4.11
N VAL A 174 5.06 -14.65 -5.05
CA VAL A 174 6.03 -13.55 -5.21
C VAL A 174 5.34 -12.23 -5.55
N ARG A 175 4.36 -12.24 -6.46
CA ARG A 175 3.54 -11.06 -6.77
C ARG A 175 2.77 -10.56 -5.55
N LYS A 176 2.24 -11.46 -4.72
CA LYS A 176 1.56 -11.08 -3.49
C LYS A 176 2.52 -10.43 -2.49
N HIS A 177 3.72 -10.98 -2.31
CA HIS A 177 4.76 -10.33 -1.50
C HIS A 177 5.12 -8.94 -2.03
N ARG A 178 5.23 -8.76 -3.36
CA ARG A 178 5.46 -7.44 -3.98
C ARG A 178 4.34 -6.44 -3.66
N CYS A 179 3.08 -6.85 -3.81
CA CYS A 179 1.93 -5.99 -3.46
C CYS A 179 1.97 -5.60 -1.99
N ASN A 180 2.24 -6.55 -1.09
CA ASN A 180 2.32 -6.26 0.33
C ASN A 180 3.45 -5.27 0.65
N ILE A 181 4.61 -5.38 -0.02
CA ILE A 181 5.71 -4.42 0.14
C ILE A 181 5.29 -3.03 -0.36
N LEU A 182 4.68 -2.96 -1.55
CA LEU A 182 4.18 -1.69 -2.10
C LEU A 182 3.20 -1.01 -1.14
N GLU A 183 2.22 -1.76 -0.64
CA GLU A 183 1.22 -1.27 0.33
C GLU A 183 1.86 -0.83 1.66
N LYS A 184 2.82 -1.60 2.19
CA LYS A 184 3.49 -1.30 3.46
C LYS A 184 4.26 0.02 3.44
N PHE A 185 4.85 0.37 2.30
CA PHE A 185 5.70 1.56 2.17
C PHE A 185 5.06 2.67 1.33
N GLY A 186 3.77 2.57 1.00
CA GLY A 186 3.07 3.57 0.19
C GLY A 186 3.66 3.75 -1.21
N LEU A 187 4.26 2.70 -1.76
CA LEU A 187 4.87 2.74 -3.08
C LEU A 187 3.80 2.41 -4.13
N HIS A 188 3.74 3.20 -5.18
CA HIS A 188 2.70 3.11 -6.20
C HIS A 188 3.21 2.55 -7.53
N SER A 189 4.51 2.28 -7.65
CA SER A 189 5.08 1.74 -8.89
C SER A 189 6.16 0.69 -8.67
N THR A 190 6.37 -0.14 -9.69
CA THR A 190 7.47 -1.12 -9.68
C THR A 190 8.84 -0.44 -9.71
N ALA A 191 8.95 0.72 -10.37
CA ALA A 191 10.18 1.50 -10.35
C ALA A 191 10.50 2.01 -8.93
N GLN A 192 9.49 2.51 -8.21
CA GLN A 192 9.63 2.89 -6.80
C GLN A 192 10.00 1.71 -5.91
N LEU A 193 9.42 0.52 -6.13
CA LEU A 193 9.80 -0.70 -5.40
C LEU A 193 11.27 -1.10 -5.63
N VAL A 194 11.75 -0.99 -6.86
CA VAL A 194 13.15 -1.31 -7.20
C VAL A 194 14.09 -0.27 -6.58
N ALA A 195 13.77 1.03 -6.70
CA ALA A 195 14.55 2.09 -6.05
C ALA A 195 14.59 1.92 -4.52
N PHE A 196 13.45 1.60 -3.92
CA PHE A 196 13.33 1.29 -2.50
C PHE A 196 14.21 0.09 -2.12
N ALA A 197 14.09 -1.04 -2.86
CA ALA A 197 14.90 -2.23 -2.64
C ALA A 197 16.40 -1.92 -2.67
N ILE A 198 16.85 -1.15 -3.67
CA ILE A 198 18.25 -0.73 -3.79
C ILE A 198 18.65 0.11 -2.59
N SER A 199 17.86 1.14 -2.24
CA SER A 199 18.16 2.04 -1.12
C SER A 199 18.25 1.30 0.24
N THR A 200 17.34 0.36 0.48
CA THR A 200 17.28 -0.45 1.70
C THR A 200 18.45 -1.42 1.78
N LEU A 201 18.80 -2.10 0.68
CA LEU A 201 19.90 -3.07 0.69
C LEU A 201 21.27 -2.39 0.88
N ARG A 202 21.42 -1.12 0.48
CA ARG A 202 22.63 -0.30 0.72
C ARG A 202 22.85 -0.01 2.20
N ARG A 203 21.79 0.38 2.95
CA ARG A 203 21.89 0.62 4.41
C ARG A 203 22.35 -0.60 5.19
N HIS A 204 22.12 -1.80 4.65
CA HIS A 204 22.46 -3.06 5.29
C HIS A 204 23.74 -3.72 4.74
N GLY A 205 24.57 -2.98 4.01
CA GLY A 205 25.97 -3.34 3.77
C GLY A 205 26.22 -4.55 2.86
N ASN A 206 25.25 -4.96 2.03
CA ASN A 206 25.42 -6.10 1.14
C ASN A 206 25.74 -5.64 -0.29
N VAL A 207 26.97 -5.15 -0.53
CA VAL A 207 27.39 -4.61 -1.84
C VAL A 207 28.61 -5.36 -2.37
N GLN A 208 28.39 -6.45 -3.10
CA GLN A 208 29.38 -7.04 -4.03
C GLN A 208 29.44 -6.29 -5.38
N GLY A 209 28.95 -5.05 -5.45
CA GLY A 209 28.63 -4.37 -6.71
C GLY A 209 29.71 -3.46 -7.29
N GLN A 210 30.74 -3.08 -6.53
CA GLN A 210 31.70 -2.03 -6.93
C GLN A 210 32.69 -2.48 -8.03
N GLU A 211 33.09 -3.76 -8.08
CA GLU A 211 34.09 -4.25 -9.05
C GLU A 211 33.61 -4.24 -10.51
N GLU A 212 32.30 -4.29 -10.76
CA GLU A 212 31.77 -4.47 -12.11
C GLU A 212 31.57 -3.14 -12.87
N LEU A 213 31.53 -1.99 -12.17
CA LEU A 213 31.43 -0.66 -12.79
C LEU A 213 32.73 -0.19 -13.43
N SER A 214 33.85 -0.74 -12.96
CA SER A 214 35.19 -0.53 -13.52
C SER A 214 35.27 -0.96 -14.98
N ARG A 215 34.37 -1.84 -15.42
CA ARG A 215 34.30 -2.37 -16.80
C ARG A 215 33.48 -1.49 -17.77
N LEU A 216 32.78 -0.47 -17.27
CA LEU A 216 31.98 0.45 -18.10
C LEU A 216 32.85 1.58 -18.66
N SER A 217 32.62 1.93 -19.93
CA SER A 217 33.17 3.17 -20.50
C SER A 217 32.62 4.40 -19.76
N ALA A 218 33.37 5.51 -19.73
CA ALA A 218 32.94 6.76 -19.11
C ALA A 218 31.55 7.22 -19.59
N ARG A 219 31.27 7.06 -20.90
CA ARG A 219 29.97 7.45 -21.48
C ARG A 219 28.84 6.50 -21.12
N GLU A 220 29.14 5.21 -21.01
CA GLU A 220 28.20 4.18 -20.55
C GLU A 220 27.83 4.42 -19.09
N ARG A 221 28.85 4.60 -18.23
CA ARG A 221 28.67 4.92 -16.81
C ARG A 221 27.82 6.16 -16.61
N GLN A 222 28.06 7.23 -17.37
CA GLN A 222 27.27 8.46 -17.33
C GLN A 222 25.78 8.22 -17.65
N VAL A 223 25.47 7.40 -18.64
CA VAL A 223 24.08 7.03 -18.98
C VAL A 223 23.45 6.20 -17.86
N VAL A 224 24.17 5.23 -17.29
CA VAL A 224 23.61 4.41 -16.19
C VAL A 224 23.36 5.24 -14.92
N MET A 225 24.25 6.19 -14.59
CA MET A 225 24.03 7.10 -13.45
C MET A 225 22.76 7.95 -13.62
N LEU A 226 22.51 8.50 -14.81
CA LEU A 226 21.30 9.29 -15.04
C LEU A 226 20.03 8.42 -15.01
N LEU A 227 20.10 7.17 -15.46
CA LEU A 227 19.01 6.21 -15.32
C LEU A 227 18.73 5.86 -13.84
N ALA A 228 19.78 5.70 -13.04
CA ALA A 228 19.69 5.45 -11.59
C ALA A 228 19.02 6.62 -10.84
N LYS A 229 19.22 7.85 -11.31
CA LYS A 229 18.53 9.06 -10.83
C LYS A 229 17.06 9.15 -11.31
N GLY A 230 16.59 8.15 -12.06
CA GLY A 230 15.21 8.07 -12.52
C GLY A 230 14.90 8.83 -13.81
N LEU A 231 15.91 9.37 -14.51
CA LEU A 231 15.68 10.10 -15.76
C LEU A 231 15.30 9.15 -16.89
N THR A 232 14.42 9.61 -17.77
CA THR A 232 14.02 8.83 -18.95
C THR A 232 15.06 8.91 -20.06
N SER A 233 15.09 7.94 -20.98
CA SER A 233 16.04 7.97 -22.11
C SER A 233 15.90 9.22 -23.00
N LYS A 234 14.73 9.86 -23.01
CA LYS A 234 14.49 11.13 -23.73
C LYS A 234 15.10 12.32 -22.99
N GLU A 235 14.96 12.37 -21.66
CA GLU A 235 15.58 13.40 -20.82
C GLU A 235 17.11 13.29 -20.82
N ILE A 236 17.64 12.06 -20.74
CA ILE A 236 19.08 11.81 -20.81
C ILE A 236 19.65 12.27 -22.14
N ALA A 237 18.96 11.99 -23.24
CA ALA A 237 19.34 12.44 -24.57
C ALA A 237 19.45 13.96 -24.65
N LYS A 238 18.46 14.67 -24.08
CA LYS A 238 18.46 16.14 -23.98
C LYS A 238 19.61 16.66 -23.12
N ASN A 239 19.87 16.06 -21.95
CA ASN A 239 20.95 16.47 -21.05
C ASN A 239 22.34 16.22 -21.63
N LEU A 240 22.51 15.15 -22.41
CA LEU A 240 23.80 14.75 -22.97
C LEU A 240 24.01 15.24 -24.41
N SER A 241 23.08 16.02 -24.96
CA SER A 241 23.07 16.50 -26.35
C SER A 241 23.32 15.39 -27.38
N ILE A 242 22.65 14.25 -27.21
CA ILE A 242 22.75 13.08 -28.10
C ILE A 242 21.36 12.53 -28.44
N SER A 243 21.28 11.68 -29.46
CA SER A 243 20.04 11.01 -29.85
C SER A 243 19.55 10.01 -28.78
N PRO A 244 18.23 9.88 -28.54
CA PRO A 244 17.66 8.81 -27.69
C PRO A 244 18.04 7.40 -28.15
N ALA A 245 18.31 7.19 -29.44
CA ALA A 245 18.81 5.91 -29.96
C ALA A 245 20.24 5.63 -29.49
N THR A 246 21.09 6.66 -29.44
CA THR A 246 22.46 6.58 -28.91
C THR A 246 22.46 6.25 -27.42
N VAL A 247 21.54 6.85 -26.64
CA VAL A 247 21.35 6.49 -25.21
C VAL A 247 20.96 5.01 -25.07
N ARG A 248 20.05 4.50 -25.92
CA ARG A 248 19.69 3.08 -25.92
C ARG A 248 20.88 2.19 -26.25
N LYS A 249 21.77 2.63 -27.15
CA LYS A 249 22.99 1.88 -27.52
C LYS A 249 24.00 1.85 -26.38
N HIS A 250 24.29 2.98 -25.75
CA HIS A 250 25.17 3.03 -24.57
C HIS A 250 24.65 2.14 -23.44
N ARG A 251 23.33 2.12 -23.23
CA ARG A 251 22.67 1.25 -22.27
C ARG A 251 22.80 -0.24 -22.64
N GLU A 252 22.68 -0.59 -23.92
CA GLU A 252 22.86 -1.96 -24.42
C GLU A 252 24.30 -2.44 -24.21
N ASN A 253 25.28 -1.60 -24.55
CA ASN A 253 26.70 -1.91 -24.35
C ASN A 253 27.04 -2.02 -22.86
N ALA A 254 26.52 -1.12 -22.02
CA ALA A 254 26.68 -1.19 -20.58
C ALA A 254 26.16 -2.52 -19.99
N MET A 255 25.00 -2.99 -20.46
CA MET A 255 24.47 -4.31 -20.06
C MET A 255 25.39 -5.45 -20.50
N LYS A 256 25.98 -5.39 -21.71
CA LYS A 256 26.93 -6.40 -22.18
C LYS A 256 28.22 -6.40 -21.36
N SER A 257 28.80 -5.23 -21.08
CA SER A 257 30.06 -5.07 -20.34
C SER A 257 29.97 -5.60 -18.90
N VAL A 258 28.80 -5.46 -18.26
CA VAL A 258 28.55 -5.93 -16.89
C VAL A 258 27.97 -7.35 -16.86
N ARG A 259 27.80 -8.01 -18.03
CA ARG A 259 27.05 -9.28 -18.16
C ARG A 259 25.67 -9.24 -17.50
N ALA A 260 25.08 -8.05 -17.44
CA ALA A 260 23.79 -7.82 -16.83
C ALA A 260 22.69 -8.18 -17.84
N HIS A 261 21.95 -9.25 -17.55
CA HIS A 261 20.82 -9.65 -18.41
C HIS A 261 19.61 -8.72 -18.30
N ARG A 262 19.58 -7.80 -17.32
CA ARG A 262 18.46 -6.88 -17.08
C ARG A 262 18.90 -5.51 -16.61
N MET A 263 18.09 -4.49 -16.95
CA MET A 263 18.29 -3.10 -16.55
C MET A 263 18.43 -2.92 -15.04
N ALA A 264 17.60 -3.62 -14.26
CA ALA A 264 17.64 -3.55 -12.80
C ALA A 264 18.99 -4.05 -12.25
N SER A 265 19.57 -5.07 -12.88
CA SER A 265 20.91 -5.55 -12.54
C SER A 265 21.94 -4.47 -12.85
N LEU A 266 21.85 -3.78 -14.00
CA LEU A 266 22.76 -2.68 -14.32
C LEU A 266 22.62 -1.47 -13.36
N MET A 267 21.39 -1.12 -12.97
CA MET A 267 21.10 -0.03 -12.02
C MET A 267 21.57 -0.35 -10.59
N TRP A 268 21.56 -1.63 -10.19
CA TRP A 268 22.10 -2.10 -8.91
C TRP A 268 23.57 -1.70 -8.73
N HIS A 269 24.36 -1.75 -9.81
CA HIS A 269 25.77 -1.38 -9.77
C HIS A 269 25.96 0.15 -9.75
N ALA A 270 25.20 0.92 -10.55
CA ALA A 270 25.50 2.36 -10.75
C ALA A 270 25.11 3.32 -9.62
N VAL A 271 24.23 2.93 -8.70
CA VAL A 271 23.78 3.78 -7.59
C VAL A 271 24.89 3.99 -6.52
N GLY A 272 26.06 3.36 -6.68
CA GLY A 272 27.21 3.48 -5.77
C GLY A 272 28.07 4.75 -5.89
N LEU A 273 27.67 5.77 -6.66
CA LEU A 273 28.54 6.90 -7.05
C LEU A 273 28.08 8.31 -6.62
N ASP A 274 27.07 8.44 -5.76
CA ASP A 274 26.68 9.78 -5.29
C ASP A 274 27.63 10.35 -4.19
N ASP A 275 28.70 9.65 -3.81
CA ASP A 275 29.68 10.07 -2.78
C ASP A 275 31.16 10.11 -3.27
N LEU A 276 31.41 10.49 -4.54
CA LEU A 276 32.75 10.90 -5.01
C LEU A 276 32.69 12.23 -5.78
#